data_AF-A0A3D0RKQ7-F1
#
_entry.id   AF-A0A3D0RKQ7-F1
#
_cell.length_a   1.000
_cell.length_b   1.000
_cell.length_c   1.000
_cell.angle_alpha   90.00
_cell.angle_beta   90.00
_cell.angle_gamma   90.00
#
_symmetry.space_group_name_H-M   'P 1'
#
loop_
_entity.id
_entity.type
_entity.pdbx_description
1 polymer ?
#
loop_
_entity_poly.entity_id
_entity_poly.type
_entity_poly.pdbx_seq_one_letter_code
_entity_poly.pdbx_strand_id
1 'polypeptide(L)'
;ERISIARHIQSKPFIVVWLIFTINIVAGMIFISFQSPLLQDILKMRMSDGTNFSDGETMASLAAAGATLIAVSSVFNGMGRFAWGSISDKIGRMYTFRILLALQAVIFGLLILVHHPVVFSVLVCIVLLCYGGGFGVLPSLTKDMYGSKLMPSLYGAFLTAWSMGGIIGPQIVAFMKDNYAEKAGLFAFVVGGGLLIVGFFTSFLYRRKDVINLEN
;
A
#
# COMPACT_ATOMS: atom_id res chain seq x y z
N GLU A 1 9.67 -14.62 -34.56
CA GLU A 1 8.48 -13.81 -34.22
C GLU A 1 8.86 -12.58 -33.40
N ARG A 2 8.34 -11.40 -33.76
CA ARG A 2 8.43 -10.21 -32.90
C ARG A 2 7.41 -10.38 -31.77
N ILE A 3 7.89 -10.71 -30.58
CA ILE A 3 7.03 -10.76 -29.39
C ILE A 3 6.53 -9.35 -29.11
N SER A 4 5.22 -9.12 -29.28
CA SER A 4 4.62 -7.80 -29.12
C SER A 4 4.29 -7.51 -27.65
N ILE A 5 5.05 -6.60 -27.03
CA ILE A 5 4.81 -6.11 -25.66
C ILE A 5 3.42 -5.47 -25.55
N ALA A 6 2.99 -4.75 -26.59
CA ALA A 6 1.70 -4.05 -26.62
C ALA A 6 0.50 -5.00 -26.39
N ARG A 7 0.56 -6.21 -26.96
CA ARG A 7 -0.49 -7.24 -26.76
C ARG A 7 -0.56 -7.68 -25.29
N HIS A 8 0.58 -7.79 -24.63
CA HIS A 8 0.65 -8.26 -23.24
C HIS A 8 0.14 -7.20 -22.27
N ILE A 9 0.48 -5.92 -22.46
CA ILE A 9 0.00 -4.84 -21.58
C ILE A 9 -1.52 -4.60 -21.70
N GLN A 10 -2.10 -4.90 -22.87
CA GLN A 10 -3.54 -4.80 -23.11
C GLN A 10 -4.30 -6.05 -22.64
N SER A 11 -3.60 -7.08 -22.18
CA SER A 11 -4.22 -8.31 -21.74
C SER A 11 -4.96 -8.13 -20.41
N LYS A 12 -6.10 -8.81 -20.27
CA LYS A 12 -6.86 -8.88 -19.01
C LYS A 12 -5.98 -9.22 -17.79
N PRO A 13 -5.11 -10.26 -17.81
CA PRO A 13 -4.29 -10.58 -16.65
C PRO A 13 -3.29 -9.47 -16.30
N PHE A 14 -2.71 -8.79 -17.28
CA PHE A 14 -1.85 -7.63 -17.03
C PHE A 14 -2.64 -6.52 -16.35
N ILE A 15 -3.78 -6.11 -16.92
CA ILE A 15 -4.61 -5.02 -16.40
C ILE A 15 -5.07 -5.33 -14.97
N VAL A 16 -5.49 -6.56 -14.69
CA VAL A 16 -5.92 -6.96 -13.34
C VAL A 16 -4.77 -6.85 -12.34
N VAL A 17 -3.58 -7.39 -12.66
CA VAL A 17 -2.41 -7.32 -11.77
C VAL A 17 -1.95 -5.88 -11.59
N TRP A 18 -1.97 -5.08 -12.66
CA TRP A 18 -1.64 -3.67 -12.61
C TRP A 18 -2.60 -2.91 -11.69
N LEU A 19 -3.91 -3.13 -11.80
CA LEU A 19 -4.93 -2.47 -10.98
C LEU A 19 -4.77 -2.82 -9.49
N ILE A 20 -4.66 -4.11 -9.15
CA ILE A 20 -4.53 -4.52 -7.75
C ILE A 20 -3.21 -4.04 -7.15
N PHE A 21 -2.14 -3.97 -7.94
CA PHE A 21 -0.87 -3.43 -7.51
C PHE A 21 -0.94 -1.91 -7.29
N THR A 22 -1.59 -1.16 -8.19
CA THR A 22 -1.89 0.27 -7.99
C THR A 22 -2.66 0.49 -6.69
N ILE A 23 -3.71 -0.29 -6.42
CA ILE A 23 -4.52 -0.17 -5.18
C ILE A 23 -3.67 -0.44 -3.94
N ASN A 24 -2.84 -1.49 -3.96
CA ASN A 24 -1.89 -1.77 -2.88
C ASN A 24 -0.93 -0.59 -2.65
N ILE A 25 -0.47 0.06 -3.73
CA ILE A 25 0.41 1.23 -3.63
C ILE A 25 -0.33 2.43 -3.06
N VAL A 26 -1.55 2.71 -3.51
CA VAL A 26 -2.37 3.82 -2.99
C VAL A 26 -2.56 3.68 -1.48
N ALA A 27 -2.86 2.47 -0.99
CA ALA A 27 -2.99 2.21 0.44
C ALA A 27 -1.70 2.49 1.23
N GLY A 28 -0.53 2.07 0.72
CA GLY A 28 0.75 2.41 1.35
C GLY A 28 1.06 3.91 1.29
N MET A 29 0.81 4.55 0.14
CA MET A 29 1.08 5.97 -0.09
C MET A 29 0.21 6.89 0.76
N ILE A 30 -1.01 6.47 1.12
CA ILE A 30 -1.82 7.10 2.15
C ILE A 30 -0.93 7.26 3.40
N PHE A 31 -0.44 6.20 4.04
CA PHE A 31 0.39 6.38 5.25
C PHE A 31 1.70 7.11 5.02
N ILE A 32 2.41 6.85 3.93
CA ILE A 32 3.68 7.54 3.65
C ILE A 32 3.49 9.06 3.62
N SER A 33 2.31 9.53 3.19
CA SER A 33 2.02 10.97 3.07
C SER A 33 1.63 11.66 4.38
N PHE A 34 1.02 10.96 5.35
CA PHE A 34 0.49 11.61 6.57
C PHE A 34 0.51 10.77 7.85
N GLN A 35 1.29 9.69 7.93
CA GLN A 35 1.43 8.89 9.17
C GLN A 35 1.97 9.69 10.37
N SER A 36 2.88 10.65 10.13
CA SER A 36 3.44 11.50 11.19
C SER A 36 2.37 12.43 11.77
N PRO A 37 1.63 13.22 10.96
CA PRO A 37 0.48 13.98 11.44
C PRO A 37 -0.55 13.15 12.21
N LEU A 38 -0.92 11.96 11.70
CA LEU A 38 -1.87 11.08 12.40
C LEU A 38 -1.40 10.65 13.78
N LEU A 39 -0.13 10.24 13.90
CA LEU A 39 0.42 9.86 15.21
C LEU A 39 0.46 11.07 16.14
N GLN A 40 0.84 12.24 15.64
CA GLN A 40 0.86 13.46 16.43
C GLN A 40 -0.54 13.81 16.95
N ASP A 41 -1.59 13.70 16.13
CA ASP A 41 -2.96 13.95 16.56
C ASP A 41 -3.41 12.97 17.65
N ILE A 42 -3.03 11.69 17.53
CA ILE A 42 -3.27 10.68 18.59
C ILE A 42 -2.52 11.00 19.88
N LEU A 43 -1.29 11.49 19.79
CA LEU A 43 -0.50 11.88 20.97
C LEU A 43 -1.08 13.11 21.66
N LYS A 44 -1.50 14.13 20.88
CA LYS A 44 -2.13 15.34 21.41
C LYS A 44 -3.39 15.02 22.22
N MET A 45 -4.22 14.08 21.77
CA MET A 45 -5.41 13.61 22.49
C MET A 45 -5.11 12.97 23.85
N ARG A 46 -3.85 12.66 24.16
CA ARG A 46 -3.41 12.04 25.42
C ARG A 46 -2.59 12.97 26.31
N MET A 47 -2.28 14.17 25.83
CA MET A 47 -1.58 15.17 26.62
C MET A 47 -2.57 15.88 27.56
N SER A 48 -2.06 16.47 28.64
CA SER A 48 -2.89 17.12 29.67
C SER A 48 -3.67 18.30 29.09
N ASP A 49 -4.89 18.51 29.59
CA ASP A 49 -5.67 19.72 29.31
C ASP A 49 -4.84 20.95 29.73
N GLY A 50 -4.63 21.88 28.78
CA GLY A 50 -3.77 23.05 28.97
C GLY A 50 -2.36 22.95 28.36
N THR A 51 -2.01 21.83 27.71
CA THR A 51 -0.74 21.71 26.98
C THR A 51 -0.62 22.79 25.90
N ASN A 52 0.45 23.58 25.95
CA ASN A 52 0.71 24.62 24.96
C ASN A 52 1.33 24.04 23.69
N PHE A 53 0.53 23.78 22.67
CA PHE A 53 1.02 23.28 21.38
C PHE A 53 1.77 24.31 20.52
N SER A 54 1.96 25.53 21.02
CA SER A 54 2.85 26.54 20.44
C SER A 54 4.24 26.53 21.09
N ASP A 55 4.43 25.75 22.16
CA ASP A 55 5.74 25.57 22.78
C ASP A 55 6.68 24.74 21.88
N GLY A 56 7.92 25.21 21.75
CA GLY A 56 8.91 24.63 20.85
C GLY A 56 9.32 23.20 21.27
N GLU A 57 9.43 22.93 22.57
CA GLU A 57 9.78 21.58 23.06
C GLU A 57 8.65 20.59 22.80
N THR A 58 7.40 21.01 23.05
CA THR A 58 6.21 20.20 22.76
C THR A 58 6.12 19.85 21.29
N MET A 59 6.28 20.82 20.39
CA MET A 59 6.29 20.59 18.94
C MET A 59 7.43 19.67 18.50
N ALA A 60 8.64 19.86 19.06
CA ALA A 60 9.80 19.03 18.75
C ALA A 60 9.57 17.56 19.17
N SER A 61 8.95 17.32 20.34
CA SER A 61 8.64 15.97 20.82
C SER A 61 7.66 15.23 19.90
N LEU A 62 6.61 15.91 19.44
CA LEU A 62 5.61 15.39 18.50
C LEU A 62 6.24 15.07 17.14
N ALA A 63 7.07 15.99 16.63
CA ALA A 63 7.80 15.78 15.38
C ALA A 63 8.76 14.59 15.47
N ALA A 64 9.48 14.45 16.58
CA ALA A 64 10.40 13.33 16.83
C ALA A 64 9.66 11.98 16.87
N ALA A 65 8.49 11.91 17.52
CA ALA A 65 7.66 10.71 17.53
C ALA A 65 7.20 10.33 16.11
N GLY A 66 6.74 11.32 15.32
CA GLY A 66 6.36 11.13 13.92
C GLY A 66 7.52 10.67 13.04
N ALA A 67 8.70 11.27 13.18
CA ALA A 67 9.90 10.86 12.45
C ALA A 67 10.34 9.43 12.81
N THR A 68 10.22 9.07 14.10
CA THR A 68 10.50 7.70 14.57
C THR A 68 9.57 6.69 13.90
N LEU A 69 8.27 6.99 13.81
CA LEU A 69 7.32 6.12 13.10
C LEU A 69 7.69 5.98 11.62
N ILE A 70 8.08 7.06 10.95
CA ILE A 70 8.53 7.01 9.55
C ILE A 70 9.76 6.10 9.40
N ALA A 71 10.75 6.25 10.28
CA ALA A 71 11.97 5.45 10.25
C ALA A 71 11.67 3.95 10.46
N VAL A 72 10.92 3.61 11.51
CA VAL A 72 10.57 2.22 11.84
C VAL A 72 9.71 1.61 10.73
N SER A 73 8.65 2.28 10.30
CA SER A 73 7.76 1.77 9.23
C SER A 73 8.49 1.57 7.89
N SER A 74 9.52 2.38 7.60
CA SER A 74 10.36 2.21 6.41
C SER A 74 11.21 0.93 6.47
N VAL A 75 11.68 0.52 7.66
CA VAL A 75 12.35 -0.79 7.83
C VAL A 75 11.37 -1.92 7.53
N PHE A 76 10.15 -1.85 8.04
CA PHE A 76 9.10 -2.82 7.72
C PHE A 76 8.77 -2.84 6.23
N ASN A 77 8.80 -1.69 5.54
CA ASN A 77 8.67 -1.67 4.09
C ASN A 77 9.76 -2.47 3.37
N GLY A 78 11.01 -2.27 3.74
CA GLY A 78 12.14 -3.03 3.21
C GLY A 78 12.00 -4.52 3.50
N MET A 79 11.73 -4.89 4.76
CA MET A 79 11.52 -6.27 5.19
C MET A 79 10.37 -6.95 4.45
N GLY A 80 9.29 -6.21 4.17
CA GLY A 80 8.11 -6.71 3.47
C GLY A 80 8.44 -7.25 2.09
N ARG A 81 9.38 -6.62 1.37
CA ARG A 81 9.83 -7.08 0.05
C ARG A 81 10.42 -8.48 0.11
N PHE A 82 11.23 -8.76 1.13
CA PHE A 82 11.85 -10.09 1.31
C PHE A 82 10.85 -11.10 1.88
N ALA A 83 10.18 -10.75 2.98
CA ALA A 83 9.28 -11.65 3.69
C ALA A 83 8.13 -12.14 2.80
N TRP A 84 7.39 -11.23 2.18
CA TRP A 84 6.28 -11.61 1.31
C TRP A 84 6.75 -12.22 -0.01
N GLY A 85 7.90 -11.80 -0.53
CA GLY A 85 8.57 -12.47 -1.64
C GLY A 85 8.75 -13.96 -1.35
N SER A 86 9.43 -14.29 -0.25
CA SER A 86 9.68 -15.67 0.19
C SER A 86 8.41 -16.44 0.56
N ILE A 87 7.42 -15.81 1.19
CA ILE A 87 6.13 -16.45 1.49
C ILE A 87 5.41 -16.82 0.19
N SER A 88 5.44 -15.92 -0.79
CA SER A 88 4.72 -16.12 -2.05
C SER A 88 5.30 -17.22 -2.94
N ASP A 89 6.58 -17.56 -2.78
CA ASP A 89 7.17 -18.77 -3.37
C ASP A 89 6.45 -20.04 -2.89
N LYS A 90 5.98 -20.06 -1.64
CA LYS A 90 5.41 -21.25 -0.98
C LYS A 90 3.89 -21.37 -1.16
N ILE A 91 3.18 -20.25 -1.03
CA ILE A 91 1.70 -20.24 -1.02
C ILE A 91 1.09 -19.76 -2.35
N GLY A 92 1.92 -19.29 -3.28
CA GLY A 92 1.49 -18.76 -4.57
C GLY A 92 1.43 -17.23 -4.60
N ARG A 93 1.85 -16.66 -5.74
CA ARG A 93 2.00 -15.21 -5.96
C ARG A 93 0.68 -14.44 -5.88
N MET A 94 -0.31 -14.86 -6.66
CA MET A 94 -1.63 -14.21 -6.67
C MET A 94 -2.39 -14.39 -5.36
N TYR A 95 -2.21 -15.54 -4.70
CA TYR A 95 -2.78 -15.76 -3.37
C TYR A 95 -2.14 -14.83 -2.34
N THR A 96 -0.83 -14.58 -2.44
CA THR A 96 -0.16 -13.59 -1.59
C THR A 96 -0.71 -12.18 -1.83
N PHE A 97 -0.90 -11.75 -3.09
CA PHE A 97 -1.54 -10.46 -3.39
C PHE A 97 -2.92 -10.31 -2.74
N ARG A 98 -3.73 -11.37 -2.72
CA ARG A 98 -5.02 -11.39 -2.02
C ARG A 98 -4.86 -11.17 -0.52
N ILE A 99 -3.90 -11.85 0.11
CA ILE A 99 -3.61 -11.66 1.53
C ILE A 99 -3.16 -10.23 1.80
N LEU A 100 -2.26 -9.67 0.99
CA LEU A 100 -1.78 -8.29 1.12
C LEU A 100 -2.96 -7.29 1.12
N LEU A 101 -3.89 -7.45 0.19
CA LEU A 101 -5.06 -6.57 0.06
C LEU A 101 -6.05 -6.75 1.21
N ALA A 102 -6.38 -8.01 1.56
CA ALA A 102 -7.31 -8.32 2.63
C ALA A 102 -6.79 -7.87 4.01
N LEU A 103 -5.51 -8.14 4.30
CA LEU A 103 -4.88 -7.75 5.55
C LEU A 103 -4.88 -6.23 5.72
N GLN A 104 -4.52 -5.49 4.66
CA GLN A 104 -4.61 -4.03 4.70
C GLN A 104 -6.06 -3.56 4.85
N ALA A 105 -7.03 -4.15 4.15
CA ALA A 105 -8.44 -3.75 4.28
C ALA A 105 -8.94 -3.88 5.72
N VAL A 106 -8.60 -4.98 6.39
CA VAL A 106 -8.91 -5.20 7.81
C VAL A 106 -8.22 -4.15 8.68
N ILE A 107 -6.93 -3.89 8.46
CA ILE A 107 -6.18 -2.90 9.24
C ILE A 107 -6.76 -1.49 9.07
N PHE A 108 -7.10 -1.09 7.85
CA PHE A 108 -7.76 0.19 7.60
C PHE A 108 -9.10 0.31 8.34
N GLY A 109 -9.88 -0.77 8.40
CA GLY A 109 -11.09 -0.83 9.23
C GLY A 109 -10.80 -0.72 10.73
N LEU A 110 -9.76 -1.40 11.23
CA LEU A 110 -9.35 -1.32 12.64
C LEU A 110 -8.87 0.08 13.01
N LEU A 111 -8.16 0.77 12.12
CA LEU A 111 -7.60 2.11 12.37
C LEU A 111 -8.68 3.18 12.60
N ILE A 112 -9.92 2.94 12.20
CA ILE A 112 -11.07 3.80 12.53
C ILE A 112 -11.34 3.83 14.04
N LEU A 113 -11.02 2.73 14.74
CA LEU A 113 -11.34 2.54 16.16
C LEU A 113 -10.11 2.78 17.07
N VAL A 114 -8.91 2.78 16.50
CA VAL A 114 -7.66 2.82 17.26
C VAL A 114 -7.23 4.25 17.57
N HIS A 115 -7.15 4.55 18.87
CA HIS A 115 -6.68 5.84 19.39
C HIS A 115 -5.48 5.66 20.34
N HIS A 116 -4.82 4.49 20.30
CA HIS A 116 -3.64 4.21 21.11
C HIS A 116 -2.39 4.33 20.23
N PRO A 117 -1.40 5.19 20.57
CA PRO A 117 -0.29 5.53 19.68
C PRO A 117 0.54 4.30 19.30
N VAL A 118 0.84 3.42 20.26
CA VAL A 118 1.61 2.20 19.99
C VAL A 118 0.87 1.24 19.06
N VAL A 119 -0.44 1.06 19.26
CA VAL A 119 -1.24 0.14 18.43
C VAL A 119 -1.35 0.70 17.02
N PHE A 120 -1.59 2.00 16.90
CA PHE A 120 -1.56 2.71 15.63
C PHE A 120 -0.23 2.51 14.90
N SER A 121 0.91 2.75 15.56
CA SER A 121 2.23 2.58 14.97
C SER A 121 2.50 1.15 14.49
N VAL A 122 2.10 0.13 15.25
CA VAL A 122 2.22 -1.27 14.85
C VAL A 122 1.39 -1.57 13.60
N LEU A 123 0.14 -1.10 13.56
CA LEU A 123 -0.74 -1.28 12.41
C LEU A 123 -0.18 -0.60 11.15
N VAL A 124 0.37 0.61 11.28
CA VAL A 124 1.07 1.31 10.19
C VAL A 124 2.27 0.49 9.70
N CYS A 125 3.08 -0.07 10.60
CA CYS A 125 4.20 -0.93 10.22
C CYS A 125 3.74 -2.16 9.43
N ILE A 126 2.62 -2.79 9.81
CA ILE A 126 2.07 -3.94 9.08
C ILE A 126 1.55 -3.51 7.70
N VAL A 127 0.93 -2.34 7.57
CA VAL A 127 0.55 -1.80 6.26
C VAL A 127 1.77 -1.58 5.39
N LEU A 128 2.84 -0.99 5.92
CA LEU A 128 4.07 -0.74 5.16
C LEU A 128 4.81 -2.04 4.79
N LEU A 129 4.74 -3.05 5.65
CA LEU A 129 5.18 -4.43 5.35
C LEU A 129 4.41 -4.99 4.15
N CYS A 130 3.09 -4.78 4.08
CA CYS A 130 2.26 -5.23 2.95
C CYS A 130 2.53 -4.44 1.67
N TYR A 131 2.65 -3.11 1.80
CA TYR A 131 3.04 -2.21 0.71
C TYR A 131 4.34 -2.68 0.07
N GLY A 132 5.37 -2.97 0.88
CA GLY A 132 6.65 -3.54 0.43
C GLY A 132 6.50 -4.93 -0.17
N GLY A 133 5.62 -5.76 0.40
CA GLY A 133 5.33 -7.09 -0.11
C GLY A 133 4.86 -7.10 -1.56
N GLY A 134 4.04 -6.13 -1.97
CA GLY A 134 3.64 -5.98 -3.37
C GLY A 134 4.84 -5.90 -4.33
N PHE A 135 5.86 -5.11 -3.97
CA PHE A 135 7.11 -5.01 -4.75
C PHE A 135 7.97 -6.27 -4.69
N GLY A 136 7.93 -7.00 -3.58
CA GLY A 136 8.65 -8.27 -3.43
C GLY A 136 8.08 -9.39 -4.30
N VAL A 137 6.76 -9.45 -4.41
CA VAL A 137 6.04 -10.53 -5.11
C VAL A 137 5.96 -10.28 -6.62
N LEU A 138 5.84 -9.02 -7.04
CA LEU A 138 5.55 -8.64 -8.42
C LEU A 138 6.59 -9.11 -9.48
N PRO A 139 7.92 -9.03 -9.25
CA PRO A 139 8.90 -9.51 -10.24
C PRO A 139 8.75 -11.00 -10.53
N SER A 140 8.58 -11.80 -9.48
CA SER A 140 8.38 -13.24 -9.59
C SER A 140 7.03 -13.57 -10.23
N LEU A 141 5.96 -12.86 -9.86
CA LEU A 141 4.66 -12.99 -10.51
C LEU A 141 4.75 -12.68 -12.02
N THR A 142 5.46 -11.62 -12.39
CA THR A 142 5.65 -11.23 -13.79
C THR A 142 6.40 -12.30 -14.55
N LYS A 143 7.46 -12.88 -13.95
CA LYS A 143 8.19 -14.02 -14.51
C LYS A 143 7.30 -15.25 -14.70
N ASP A 144 6.48 -15.57 -13.70
CA ASP A 144 5.57 -16.72 -13.73
C ASP A 144 4.46 -16.55 -14.79
N MET A 145 4.09 -15.30 -15.11
CA MET A 145 3.06 -14.99 -16.11
C MET A 145 3.60 -14.91 -17.54
N TYR A 146 4.79 -14.35 -17.76
CA TYR A 146 5.23 -13.99 -19.10
C TYR A 146 6.62 -14.55 -19.47
N GLY A 147 7.17 -15.39 -18.60
CA GLY A 147 8.50 -15.98 -18.75
C GLY A 147 9.64 -14.97 -18.55
N SER A 148 10.86 -15.52 -18.43
CA SER A 148 12.07 -14.73 -18.14
C SER A 148 12.43 -13.72 -19.22
N LYS A 149 12.03 -13.96 -20.48
CA LYS A 149 12.39 -13.11 -21.63
C LYS A 149 11.66 -11.77 -21.62
N LEU A 150 10.37 -11.77 -21.26
CA LEU A 150 9.54 -10.56 -21.20
C LEU A 150 9.49 -9.92 -19.82
N MET A 151 9.93 -10.65 -18.79
CA MET A 151 9.85 -10.19 -17.40
C MET A 151 10.38 -8.77 -17.18
N PRO A 152 11.61 -8.39 -17.63
CA PRO A 152 12.13 -7.05 -17.35
C PRO A 152 11.27 -5.93 -17.97
N SER A 153 10.81 -6.13 -19.22
CA SER A 153 10.01 -5.14 -19.93
C SER A 153 8.61 -4.98 -19.34
N LEU A 154 7.93 -6.09 -19.03
CA LEU A 154 6.59 -6.06 -18.46
C LEU A 154 6.60 -5.66 -16.98
N TYR A 155 7.65 -6.00 -16.24
CA TYR A 155 7.85 -5.51 -14.88
C TYR A 155 8.03 -3.98 -14.89
N GLY A 156 8.82 -3.44 -15.82
CA GLY A 156 8.92 -2.00 -16.04
C GLY A 156 7.56 -1.36 -16.34
N ALA A 157 6.73 -2.02 -17.16
CA ALA A 157 5.37 -1.56 -17.42
C ALA A 157 4.49 -1.61 -16.16
N PHE A 158 4.60 -2.62 -15.31
CA PHE A 158 3.89 -2.65 -14.02
C PHE A 158 4.33 -1.54 -13.07
N LEU A 159 5.58 -1.05 -13.14
CA LEU A 159 6.01 0.08 -12.31
C LEU A 159 5.29 1.40 -12.66
N THR A 160 4.61 1.50 -13.80
CA THR A 160 3.69 2.63 -14.05
C THR A 160 2.53 2.68 -13.06
N ALA A 161 2.12 1.52 -12.51
CA ALA A 161 1.17 1.43 -11.40
C ALA A 161 1.69 2.14 -10.15
N TRP A 162 3.00 2.06 -9.90
CA TRP A 162 3.64 2.75 -8.78
C TRP A 162 3.58 4.26 -8.95
N SER A 163 3.88 4.77 -10.15
CA SER A 163 3.71 6.19 -10.44
C SER A 163 2.26 6.65 -10.25
N MET A 164 1.29 5.86 -10.73
CA MET A 164 -0.13 6.17 -10.56
C MET A 164 -0.54 6.19 -9.09
N GLY A 165 -0.17 5.17 -8.32
CA GLY A 165 -0.47 5.14 -6.89
C GLY A 165 0.26 6.22 -6.09
N GLY A 166 1.47 6.58 -6.51
CA GLY A 166 2.27 7.67 -5.97
C GLY A 166 1.66 9.05 -6.17
N ILE A 167 0.84 9.22 -7.21
CA ILE A 167 0.04 10.42 -7.44
C ILE A 167 -1.27 10.33 -6.65
N ILE A 168 -2.03 9.24 -6.79
CA ILE A 168 -3.38 9.12 -6.24
C ILE A 168 -3.37 9.14 -4.70
N GLY A 169 -2.46 8.40 -4.05
CA GLY A 169 -2.43 8.28 -2.59
C GLY A 169 -2.29 9.62 -1.87
N PRO A 170 -1.24 10.41 -2.14
CA PRO A 170 -1.08 11.73 -1.53
C PRO A 170 -2.20 12.71 -1.88
N GLN A 171 -2.77 12.63 -3.09
CA GLN A 171 -3.86 13.51 -3.52
C GLN A 171 -5.16 13.22 -2.76
N ILE A 172 -5.48 11.95 -2.48
CA ILE A 172 -6.60 11.58 -1.60
C ILE A 172 -6.41 12.25 -0.24
N VAL A 173 -5.21 12.15 0.32
CA VAL A 173 -4.90 12.71 1.65
C VAL A 173 -4.99 14.24 1.65
N ALA A 174 -4.40 14.89 0.65
CA ALA A 174 -4.47 16.34 0.50
C ALA A 174 -5.92 16.83 0.41
N PHE A 175 -6.72 16.22 -0.46
CA PHE A 175 -8.14 16.54 -0.59
C PHE A 175 -8.91 16.39 0.73
N MET A 176 -8.66 15.31 1.49
CA MET A 176 -9.30 15.09 2.78
C MET A 176 -8.88 16.15 3.81
N LYS A 177 -7.61 16.56 3.83
CA LYS A 177 -7.13 17.60 4.74
C LYS A 177 -7.72 18.97 4.41
N ASP A 178 -7.81 19.31 3.13
CA ASP A 178 -8.27 20.64 2.70
C ASP A 178 -9.78 20.82 2.91
N ASN A 179 -10.57 19.76 2.74
CA ASN A 179 -12.04 19.83 2.83
C ASN A 179 -12.61 19.33 4.17
N TYR A 180 -11.87 18.48 4.88
CA TYR A 180 -12.36 17.77 6.06
C TYR A 180 -11.29 17.61 7.14
N ALA A 181 -10.53 18.68 7.44
CA ALA A 181 -9.35 18.64 8.31
C ALA A 181 -9.52 17.81 9.59
N GLU A 182 -10.61 17.98 10.34
CA GLU A 182 -10.86 17.25 11.60
C GLU A 182 -11.10 15.75 11.42
N LYS A 183 -11.63 15.34 10.26
CA LYS A 183 -11.99 13.94 9.95
C LYS A 183 -11.12 13.35 8.84
N ALA A 184 -10.03 14.03 8.48
CA ALA A 184 -9.20 13.65 7.35
C ALA A 184 -8.62 12.24 7.50
N GLY A 185 -8.18 11.88 8.71
CA GLY A 185 -7.70 10.53 9.02
C GLY A 185 -8.78 9.47 8.82
N LEU A 186 -9.97 9.69 9.39
CA LEU A 186 -11.11 8.79 9.26
C LEU A 186 -11.48 8.56 7.78
N PHE A 187 -11.63 9.64 7.01
CA PHE A 187 -12.00 9.52 5.60
C PHE A 187 -10.91 8.89 4.74
N ALA A 188 -9.63 9.16 5.01
CA ALA A 188 -8.53 8.49 4.35
C ALA A 188 -8.55 6.97 4.63
N PHE A 189 -8.88 6.55 5.86
CA PHE A 189 -9.03 5.13 6.20
C PHE A 189 -10.24 4.49 5.53
N VAL A 190 -11.39 5.18 5.48
CA VAL A 190 -12.59 4.67 4.81
C VAL A 190 -12.35 4.52 3.30
N VAL A 191 -11.77 5.53 2.65
CA VAL A 191 -11.49 5.48 1.20
C VAL A 191 -10.43 4.43 0.89
N GLY A 192 -9.32 4.41 1.64
CA GLY A 192 -8.27 3.41 1.43
C GLY A 192 -8.76 1.98 1.67
N GLY A 193 -9.53 1.76 2.74
CA GLY A 193 -10.15 0.47 3.04
C GLY A 193 -11.13 0.03 1.95
N GLY A 194 -11.98 0.94 1.47
CA GLY A 194 -12.89 0.69 0.35
C GLY A 194 -12.16 0.30 -0.93
N LEU A 195 -11.09 1.03 -1.29
CA LEU A 195 -10.25 0.70 -2.45
C LEU A 195 -9.60 -0.67 -2.31
N LEU A 196 -9.10 -1.02 -1.13
CA LEU A 196 -8.50 -2.33 -0.85
C LEU A 196 -9.51 -3.47 -0.98
N ILE A 197 -10.75 -3.28 -0.52
CA ILE A 197 -11.85 -4.24 -0.69
C ILE A 197 -12.14 -4.43 -2.18
N VAL A 198 -12.26 -3.33 -2.94
CA VAL A 198 -12.46 -3.38 -4.41
C VAL A 198 -11.30 -4.10 -5.08
N GLY A 199 -10.06 -3.82 -4.69
CA GLY A 199 -8.86 -4.49 -5.20
C GLY A 199 -8.85 -5.98 -4.89
N PHE A 200 -9.23 -6.36 -3.66
CA PHE A 200 -9.34 -7.75 -3.24
C PHE A 200 -10.32 -8.52 -4.14
N PHE A 201 -11.53 -7.99 -4.36
CA PHE A 201 -12.50 -8.62 -5.27
C PHE A 201 -12.03 -8.62 -6.72
N THR A 202 -11.40 -7.54 -7.19
CA THR A 202 -10.82 -7.45 -8.54
C THR A 202 -9.76 -8.53 -8.78
N SER A 203 -9.00 -8.92 -7.74
CA SER A 203 -7.99 -9.98 -7.84
C SER A 203 -8.55 -11.37 -8.17
N PHE A 204 -9.87 -11.60 -8.02
CA PHE A 204 -10.53 -12.85 -8.43
C PHE A 204 -10.87 -12.88 -9.92
N LEU A 205 -10.82 -11.74 -10.60
CA LEU A 205 -10.93 -11.68 -12.06
C LEU A 205 -9.67 -12.21 -12.75
N TYR A 206 -8.56 -12.35 -12.02
CA TYR A 206 -7.35 -12.98 -12.55
C TYR A 206 -7.59 -14.45 -12.86
N ARG A 207 -7.37 -14.84 -14.12
CA ARG A 207 -7.43 -16.22 -14.59
C ARG A 207 -6.14 -16.59 -15.30
N ARG A 208 -5.46 -17.64 -14.81
CA ARG A 208 -4.20 -18.13 -15.41
C ARG A 208 -4.37 -18.59 -16.86
N LYS A 209 -5.55 -19.12 -17.22
CA LYS A 209 -5.86 -19.56 -18.59
C LYS A 209 -5.73 -18.44 -19.63
N ASP A 210 -6.06 -17.21 -19.24
CA ASP A 210 -6.00 -16.05 -20.15
C ASP A 210 -4.56 -15.66 -20.49
N VAL A 211 -3.60 -16.01 -19.63
CA VAL A 211 -2.17 -15.82 -19.87
C VAL A 211 -1.66 -16.83 -20.89
N ILE A 212 -2.02 -18.11 -20.71
CA ILE A 212 -1.60 -19.21 -21.60
C ILE A 212 -2.11 -18.99 -23.03
N ASN A 213 -3.32 -18.45 -23.18
CA ASN A 213 -3.91 -18.16 -24.49
C ASN A 213 -3.20 -17.00 -25.25
N LEU A 214 -2.31 -16.23 -24.61
CA LEU A 214 -1.52 -15.19 -25.28
C LEU A 214 -0.23 -15.74 -25.90
N GLU A 215 0.23 -16.88 -25.41
CA GLU A 215 1.47 -17.55 -25.84
C GLU A 215 1.23 -18.53 -27.00
N ASN A 216 -0.02 -18.96 -27.20
CA ASN A 216 -0.48 -19.76 -28.35
C ASN A 216 -1.01 -18.87 -29.48
#